data_AF-A0A7R9UIZ9-F1
#
_entry.id   AF-A0A7R9UIZ9-F1
#
_cell.length_a   1.000
_cell.length_b   1.000
_cell.length_c   1.000
_cell.angle_alpha   90.00
_cell.angle_beta   90.00
_cell.angle_gamma   90.00
#
_symmetry.space_group_name_H-M   'P 1'
#
loop_
_entity.id
_entity.type
_entity.pdbx_description
1 polymer ?
#
loop_
_entity_poly.entity_id
_entity_poly.type
_entity_poly.pdbx_seq_one_letter_code
_entity_poly.pdbx_strand_id
1 'polypeptide(L)'
;RKEVPIDSLELVSDNSLVWQIAISRFDSALKGGRDLNADLDQLRCRHGIGHVLMELRFPRNYPSAPFALRVVVPRMRWYTGHVTAGGSVCMEMLTCSGTDNSWRSTFTVEGVLLVALSNMIDCESTIVRTATGPGGRSGPLRVDLRGEFGQPPTTPYSEMEAAAAFSRMLDHHKRNGW
;
A
#
# COMPACT_ATOMS: atom_id res chain seq x y z
N ARG A 1 -6.98 19.69 10.92
CA ARG A 1 -5.86 18.84 10.47
C ARG A 1 -6.44 17.46 10.24
N LYS A 2 -6.36 16.85 9.05
CA LYS A 2 -6.72 15.43 8.91
C LYS A 2 -5.56 14.63 9.50
N GLU A 3 -5.80 13.92 10.60
CA GLU A 3 -4.79 13.05 11.23
C GLU A 3 -4.76 11.70 10.53
N VAL A 4 -3.58 11.06 10.51
CA VAL A 4 -3.41 9.71 9.96
C VAL A 4 -4.06 8.72 10.94
N PRO A 5 -5.01 7.86 10.52
CA PRO A 5 -5.76 6.98 11.42
C PRO A 5 -4.94 5.75 11.85
N ILE A 6 -3.83 5.97 12.55
CA ILE A 6 -2.94 4.91 13.05
C ILE A 6 -3.50 4.39 14.37
N ASP A 7 -3.88 3.12 14.40
CA ASP A 7 -4.33 2.43 15.62
C ASP A 7 -3.16 2.04 16.52
N SER A 8 -2.04 1.61 15.93
CA SER A 8 -0.81 1.28 16.63
C SER A 8 0.43 1.50 15.75
N LEU A 9 1.56 1.74 16.40
CA LEU A 9 2.89 1.82 15.78
C LEU A 9 3.86 1.00 16.65
N GLU A 10 4.55 0.04 16.03
CA GLU A 10 5.48 -0.86 16.69
C GLU A 10 6.80 -0.97 15.92
N LEU A 11 7.92 -1.15 16.64
CA LEU A 11 9.21 -1.45 16.04
C LEU A 11 9.36 -2.97 15.87
N VAL A 12 9.72 -3.42 14.68
CA VAL A 12 9.86 -4.86 14.41
C VAL A 12 11.17 -5.36 15.00
N SER A 13 11.09 -6.24 16.00
CA SER A 13 12.28 -6.83 16.66
C SER A 13 13.24 -5.77 17.23
N ASP A 14 12.70 -4.70 17.82
CA ASP A 14 13.45 -3.55 18.35
C ASP A 14 14.36 -2.85 17.32
N ASN A 15 14.11 -3.07 16.02
CA ASN A 15 14.84 -2.41 14.95
C ASN A 15 14.18 -1.05 14.63
N SER A 16 14.86 0.04 14.98
CA SER A 16 14.39 1.40 14.68
C SER A 16 14.27 1.72 13.18
N LEU A 17 14.77 0.87 12.30
CA LEU A 17 14.67 1.01 10.84
C LEU A 17 13.48 0.24 10.25
N VAL A 18 12.70 -0.48 11.05
CA VAL A 18 11.54 -1.24 10.57
C VAL A 18 10.35 -1.01 11.48
N TRP A 19 9.36 -0.28 10.97
CA TRP A 19 8.16 0.07 11.74
C TRP A 19 6.95 -0.65 11.14
N GLN A 20 6.06 -1.14 12.00
CA GLN A 20 4.75 -1.62 11.60
C GLN A 20 3.68 -0.69 12.13
N ILE A 21 2.72 -0.36 11.29
CA ILE A 21 1.56 0.46 11.65
C ILE A 21 0.28 -0.29 11.31
N ALA A 22 -0.63 -0.37 12.27
CA ALA A 22 -1.98 -0.88 12.05
C ALA A 22 -2.92 0.31 11.77
N ILE A 23 -3.70 0.20 10.70
CA ILE A 23 -4.61 1.26 10.27
C ILE A 23 -6.01 0.67 10.07
N SER A 24 -7.00 1.28 10.70
CA SER A 24 -8.41 1.01 10.47
C SER A 24 -9.18 2.33 10.35
N ARG A 25 -10.49 2.26 10.09
CA ARG A 25 -11.39 3.45 10.05
C ARG A 25 -10.93 4.52 9.06
N PHE A 26 -10.73 4.12 7.81
CA PHE A 26 -10.44 5.04 6.70
C PHE A 26 -11.56 6.06 6.52
N ASP A 27 -11.26 7.22 5.90
CA ASP A 27 -12.21 8.34 5.76
C ASP A 27 -13.50 7.91 5.04
N SER A 28 -14.56 7.72 5.83
CA SER A 28 -15.88 7.27 5.36
C SER A 28 -16.67 8.38 4.65
N ALA A 29 -16.16 9.60 4.54
CA ALA A 29 -16.74 10.60 3.66
C ALA A 29 -16.60 10.19 2.18
N LEU A 30 -15.52 9.48 1.84
CA LEU A 30 -15.24 8.98 0.51
C LEU A 30 -15.80 7.57 0.31
N LYS A 31 -16.25 7.28 -0.91
CA LYS A 31 -16.78 5.96 -1.25
C LYS A 31 -15.75 4.86 -1.03
N GLY A 32 -14.49 5.08 -1.45
CA GLY A 32 -13.42 4.11 -1.27
C GLY A 32 -13.14 3.79 0.20
N GLY A 33 -13.18 4.80 1.08
CA GLY A 33 -13.02 4.60 2.51
C GLY A 33 -14.16 3.78 3.12
N ARG A 34 -15.42 4.07 2.75
CA ARG A 34 -16.57 3.25 3.19
C ARG A 34 -16.47 1.80 2.74
N ASP A 35 -16.14 1.59 1.47
CA ASP A 35 -16.01 0.24 0.90
C ASP A 35 -14.87 -0.56 1.56
N LEU A 36 -13.72 0.08 1.78
CA LEU A 36 -12.58 -0.55 2.46
C LEU A 36 -12.89 -0.87 3.92
N ASN A 37 -13.55 0.03 4.64
CA ASN A 37 -13.99 -0.24 6.02
C ASN A 37 -14.97 -1.42 6.08
N ALA A 38 -15.92 -1.50 5.15
CA ALA A 38 -16.85 -2.63 5.07
C ALA A 38 -16.13 -3.97 4.79
N ASP A 39 -15.10 -3.95 3.94
CA ASP A 39 -14.26 -5.12 3.71
C ASP A 39 -13.52 -5.55 4.98
N LEU A 40 -12.91 -4.60 5.70
CA LEU A 40 -12.19 -4.86 6.95
C LEU A 40 -13.13 -5.35 8.07
N ASP A 41 -14.36 -4.83 8.15
CA ASP A 41 -15.37 -5.32 9.08
C ASP A 41 -15.76 -6.77 8.77
N GLN A 42 -15.94 -7.12 7.49
CA GLN A 42 -16.21 -8.50 7.09
C GLN A 42 -15.03 -9.42 7.42
N LEU A 43 -13.80 -8.95 7.17
CA LEU A 43 -12.59 -9.71 7.47
C LEU A 43 -12.44 -9.92 8.99
N ARG A 44 -12.74 -8.91 9.81
CA ARG A 44 -12.74 -9.00 11.28
C ARG A 44 -13.72 -10.06 11.75
N CYS A 45 -14.95 -10.05 11.24
CA CYS A 45 -15.98 -11.03 11.60
C CYS A 45 -15.60 -12.47 11.23
N ARG A 46 -14.86 -12.68 10.14
CA ARG A 46 -14.50 -14.03 9.66
C ARG A 46 -13.18 -14.56 10.20
N HIS A 47 -12.21 -13.67 10.43
CA HIS A 47 -10.81 -14.06 10.66
C HIS A 47 -10.13 -13.26 11.78
N GLY A 48 -10.81 -12.32 12.43
CA GLY A 48 -10.24 -11.49 13.50
C GLY A 48 -9.34 -10.34 13.03
N ILE A 49 -9.15 -10.15 11.71
CA ILE A 49 -8.31 -9.08 11.15
C ILE A 49 -9.20 -7.91 10.71
N GLY A 50 -9.13 -6.79 11.43
CA GLY A 50 -9.95 -5.59 11.18
C GLY A 50 -9.17 -4.34 10.79
N HIS A 51 -7.91 -4.48 10.40
CA HIS A 51 -7.01 -3.39 10.04
C HIS A 51 -6.16 -3.77 8.83
N VAL A 52 -5.56 -2.77 8.20
CA VAL A 52 -4.44 -2.94 7.27
C VAL A 52 -3.15 -2.78 8.07
N LEU A 53 -2.37 -3.84 8.19
CA LEU A 53 -1.03 -3.78 8.76
C LEU A 53 -0.06 -3.39 7.65
N MET A 54 0.64 -2.28 7.83
CA MET A 54 1.66 -1.80 6.89
C MET A 54 3.03 -1.81 7.55
N GLU A 55 4.08 -1.95 6.75
CA GLU A 55 5.47 -1.88 7.20
C GLU A 55 6.21 -0.78 6.44
N LEU A 56 6.96 0.02 7.19
CA LEU A 56 7.92 0.99 6.72
C LEU A 56 9.32 0.45 6.98
N ARG A 57 10.17 0.45 5.96
CA ARG A 57 11.56 0.02 6.08
C ARG A 57 12.50 1.11 5.61
N PHE A 58 13.25 1.67 6.54
CA PHE A 58 14.18 2.76 6.29
C PHE A 58 15.52 2.20 5.79
N PRO A 59 16.05 2.69 4.66
CA PRO A 59 17.40 2.31 4.23
C PRO A 59 18.45 2.96 5.14
N ARG A 60 19.68 2.42 5.11
CA ARG A 60 20.80 2.94 5.91
C ARG A 60 21.15 4.40 5.61
N ASN A 61 20.85 4.86 4.40
CA ASN A 61 21.09 6.24 3.95
C ASN A 61 19.82 7.10 3.98
N TYR A 62 18.78 6.73 4.72
CA TYR A 62 17.65 7.63 4.99
C TYR A 62 18.15 8.91 5.70
N PRO A 63 17.68 10.13 5.32
CA PRO A 63 16.62 10.45 4.37
C PRO A 63 17.09 10.71 2.93
N SER A 64 18.33 10.39 2.56
CA SER A 64 18.80 10.56 1.17
C SER A 64 18.09 9.63 0.19
N ALA A 65 17.61 8.47 0.64
CA ALA A 65 16.74 7.57 -0.12
C ALA A 65 15.40 7.36 0.63
N PRO A 66 14.30 7.09 -0.09
CA PRO A 66 12.99 6.86 0.51
C PRO A 66 12.97 5.59 1.36
N PHE A 67 12.09 5.56 2.36
CA PHE A 67 11.72 4.30 3.00
C PHE A 67 10.85 3.46 2.05
N ALA A 68 10.97 2.14 2.12
CA ALA A 68 10.03 1.24 1.45
C ALA A 68 8.73 1.17 2.26
N LEU A 69 7.58 1.24 1.58
CA LEU A 69 6.25 1.12 2.18
C LEU A 69 5.52 -0.06 1.56
N ARG A 70 5.00 -0.95 2.41
CA ARG A 70 4.24 -2.13 1.98
C ARG A 70 3.08 -2.45 2.90
N VAL A 71 2.08 -3.13 2.37
CA VAL A 71 1.08 -3.88 3.13
C VAL A 71 1.72 -5.20 3.58
N VAL A 72 1.51 -5.57 4.84
CA VAL A 72 1.84 -6.88 5.40
C VAL A 72 0.61 -7.79 5.31
N VAL A 73 -0.55 -7.35 5.79
CA VAL A 73 -1.82 -8.09 5.76
C VAL A 73 -2.97 -7.06 5.83
N PRO A 74 -4.16 -7.30 5.24
CA PRO A 74 -4.58 -8.46 4.44
C PRO A 74 -4.07 -8.47 2.99
N ARG A 75 -4.32 -9.56 2.26
CA ARG A 75 -4.19 -9.58 0.80
C ARG A 75 -5.20 -8.64 0.17
N MET A 76 -4.72 -7.80 -0.73
CA MET A 76 -5.49 -6.77 -1.42
C MET A 76 -5.87 -7.23 -2.81
N ARG A 77 -7.00 -6.75 -3.32
CA ARG A 77 -7.36 -6.97 -4.72
C ARG A 77 -6.33 -6.29 -5.61
N TRP A 78 -5.87 -7.00 -6.63
CA TRP A 78 -4.92 -6.45 -7.60
C TRP A 78 -5.47 -5.18 -8.28
N TYR A 79 -4.55 -4.29 -8.64
CA TYR A 79 -4.81 -2.98 -9.28
C TYR A 79 -5.51 -1.93 -8.42
N THR A 80 -5.80 -2.23 -7.14
CA THR A 80 -6.51 -1.28 -6.27
C THR A 80 -5.57 -0.53 -5.33
N GLY A 81 -5.88 0.74 -5.06
CA GLY A 81 -5.28 1.56 -4.00
C GLY A 81 -3.78 1.79 -4.12
N HIS A 82 -3.23 1.73 -5.33
CA HIS A 82 -1.78 1.82 -5.56
C HIS A 82 -0.97 0.72 -4.83
N VAL A 83 -1.59 -0.40 -4.46
CA VAL A 83 -0.89 -1.55 -3.88
C VAL A 83 -0.60 -2.56 -4.99
N THR A 84 0.68 -2.86 -5.19
CA THR A 84 1.13 -3.87 -6.17
C THR A 84 0.67 -5.27 -5.77
N ALA A 85 0.69 -6.21 -6.71
CA ALA A 85 0.34 -7.61 -6.45
C ALA A 85 1.19 -8.29 -5.35
N GLY A 86 2.40 -7.77 -5.08
CA GLY A 86 3.26 -8.24 -3.98
C GLY A 86 3.15 -7.43 -2.69
N GLY A 87 2.23 -6.46 -2.60
CA GLY A 87 1.96 -5.68 -1.39
C GLY A 87 2.76 -4.38 -1.25
N SER A 88 3.71 -4.07 -2.14
CA SER A 88 4.41 -2.77 -2.12
C SER A 88 3.50 -1.63 -2.59
N VAL A 89 3.67 -0.43 -2.04
CA VAL A 89 2.94 0.78 -2.45
C VAL A 89 3.63 1.44 -3.65
N CYS A 90 2.85 1.68 -4.71
CA CYS A 90 3.28 2.25 -5.99
C CYS A 90 3.00 3.76 -6.03
N MET A 91 3.99 4.57 -5.66
CA MET A 91 3.92 6.02 -5.74
C MET A 91 5.28 6.60 -6.12
N GLU A 92 5.27 7.57 -7.04
CA GLU A 92 6.50 8.20 -7.55
C GLU A 92 7.36 8.80 -6.43
N MET A 93 6.71 9.39 -5.42
CA MET A 93 7.38 9.99 -4.26
C MET A 93 8.15 8.98 -3.40
N LEU A 94 7.90 7.68 -3.54
CA LEU A 94 8.64 6.60 -2.87
C LEU A 94 9.79 6.07 -3.73
N THR A 95 10.17 6.78 -4.79
CA THR A 95 11.20 6.33 -5.74
C THR A 95 12.31 7.36 -5.91
N CYS A 96 13.46 6.89 -6.40
CA CYS A 96 14.58 7.73 -6.81
C CYS A 96 14.56 7.97 -8.33
N SER A 97 13.39 8.25 -8.93
CA SER A 97 13.26 8.47 -10.38
C SER A 97 13.91 9.77 -10.86
N GLY A 98 14.20 10.72 -9.97
CA GLY A 98 14.84 11.99 -10.31
C GLY A 98 13.90 13.02 -10.94
N THR A 99 12.59 12.77 -10.92
CA THR A 99 11.54 13.70 -11.36
C THR A 99 11.13 14.63 -10.21
N ASP A 100 10.35 15.67 -10.52
CA ASP A 100 9.88 16.64 -9.51
C ASP A 100 8.98 16.03 -8.43
N ASN A 101 8.32 14.92 -8.75
CA ASN A 101 7.42 14.18 -7.88
C ASN A 101 8.13 13.03 -7.14
N SER A 102 9.40 12.78 -7.43
CA SER A 102 10.20 11.73 -6.79
C SER A 102 10.54 12.04 -5.34
N TRP A 103 11.16 11.10 -4.63
CA TRP A 103 11.51 11.27 -3.22
C TRP A 103 12.36 12.52 -2.99
N ARG A 104 11.97 13.31 -1.99
CA ARG A 104 12.74 14.44 -1.48
C ARG A 104 12.98 14.22 0.01
N SER A 105 14.22 14.42 0.47
CA SER A 105 14.59 14.28 1.89
C SER A 105 13.84 15.23 2.83
N THR A 106 13.16 16.24 2.28
CA THR A 106 12.27 17.15 3.00
C THR A 106 10.89 16.57 3.30
N PHE A 107 10.51 15.44 2.69
CA PHE A 107 9.25 14.76 2.97
C PHE A 107 9.28 14.11 4.36
N THR A 108 8.24 14.37 5.15
CA THR A 108 8.06 13.72 6.44
C THR A 108 7.38 12.35 6.26
N VAL A 109 7.67 11.41 7.17
CA VAL A 109 6.99 10.10 7.19
C VAL A 109 5.48 10.27 7.29
N GLU A 110 5.00 11.16 8.19
CA GLU A 110 3.58 11.48 8.35
C GLU A 110 2.95 12.01 7.05
N GLY A 111 3.63 12.91 6.35
CA GLY A 111 3.12 13.48 5.10
C GLY A 111 3.03 12.43 3.99
N VAL A 112 4.04 11.56 3.87
CA VAL A 112 4.03 10.46 2.89
C VAL A 112 2.91 9.46 3.21
N LEU A 113 2.73 9.10 4.48
CA LEU A 113 1.64 8.23 4.91
C LEU A 113 0.27 8.85 4.61
N LEU A 114 0.08 10.14 4.92
CA LEU A 114 -1.18 10.83 4.63
C LEU A 114 -1.54 10.78 3.14
N VAL A 115 -0.57 11.07 2.26
CA VAL A 115 -0.78 11.00 0.80
C VAL A 115 -1.05 9.56 0.36
N ALA A 116 -0.29 8.59 0.85
CA ALA A 116 -0.47 7.18 0.51
C ALA A 116 -1.87 6.67 0.89
N LEU A 117 -2.31 6.94 2.12
CA LEU A 117 -3.64 6.53 2.59
C LEU A 117 -4.77 7.26 1.87
N SER A 118 -4.57 8.54 1.51
CA SER A 118 -5.53 9.27 0.69
C SER A 118 -5.68 8.61 -0.68
N ASN A 119 -4.57 8.29 -1.35
CA ASN A 119 -4.58 7.62 -2.66
C ASN A 119 -5.12 6.18 -2.59
N MET A 120 -5.05 5.53 -1.42
CA MET A 120 -5.70 4.24 -1.23
C MET A 120 -7.23 4.34 -1.30
N ILE A 121 -7.84 5.45 -0.89
CA ILE A 121 -9.31 5.56 -0.82
C ILE A 121 -9.91 6.50 -1.86
N ASP A 122 -9.07 7.30 -2.51
CA ASP A 122 -9.44 8.27 -3.53
C ASP A 122 -8.49 8.15 -4.72
N CYS A 123 -8.83 7.29 -5.67
CA CYS A 123 -8.11 7.21 -6.94
C CYS A 123 -9.07 6.83 -8.06
N GLU A 124 -8.70 7.22 -9.28
CA GLU A 124 -9.52 6.96 -10.46
C GLU A 124 -9.72 5.46 -10.70
N SER A 125 -10.95 5.09 -11.03
CA SER A 125 -11.28 3.72 -11.40
C SER A 125 -11.26 3.56 -12.91
N THR A 126 -10.30 2.80 -13.44
CA THR A 126 -10.22 2.49 -14.87
C THR A 126 -10.18 0.98 -15.12
N ILE A 127 -10.49 0.57 -16.34
CA ILE A 127 -10.32 -0.82 -16.77
C ILE A 127 -8.86 -1.03 -17.14
N VAL A 128 -8.18 -1.91 -16.41
CA VAL A 128 -6.81 -2.30 -16.69
C VAL A 128 -6.83 -3.41 -17.74
N ARG A 129 -6.22 -3.14 -18.89
CA ARG A 129 -5.99 -4.13 -19.93
C ARG A 129 -4.52 -4.53 -19.90
N THR A 130 -4.26 -5.81 -19.71
CA THR A 130 -2.91 -6.37 -19.74
C THR A 130 -2.74 -7.23 -20.98
N ALA A 131 -1.57 -7.16 -21.64
CA ALA A 131 -1.28 -7.97 -22.82
C ALA A 131 -1.31 -9.49 -22.54
N THR A 132 -0.91 -9.90 -21.34
CA THR A 132 -0.73 -11.32 -20.97
C THR A 132 -1.38 -11.72 -19.63
N GLY A 133 -1.97 -10.75 -18.91
CA GLY A 133 -2.65 -10.99 -17.63
C GLY A 133 -4.18 -11.00 -17.75
N PRO A 134 -4.91 -11.23 -16.65
CA PRO A 134 -6.38 -11.24 -16.65
C PRO A 134 -7.01 -9.85 -16.86
N GLY A 135 -6.19 -8.79 -16.98
CA GLY A 135 -6.67 -7.42 -16.80
C GLY A 135 -7.25 -7.22 -15.41
N GLY A 136 -8.01 -6.15 -15.24
CA GLY A 136 -8.70 -5.88 -13.99
C GLY A 136 -9.38 -4.52 -13.98
N ARG A 137 -9.71 -4.05 -12.79
CA ARG A 137 -10.25 -2.72 -12.56
C ARG A 137 -9.40 -2.03 -11.51
N SER A 138 -8.80 -0.91 -11.87
CA SER A 138 -8.17 -0.04 -10.88
C SER A 138 -9.23 0.73 -10.08
N GLY A 139 -8.81 1.36 -9.01
CA GLY A 139 -9.67 2.17 -8.16
C GLY A 139 -9.26 2.05 -6.70
N PRO A 140 -10.07 2.58 -5.77
CA PRO A 140 -9.77 2.56 -4.35
C PRO A 140 -9.47 1.14 -3.84
N LEU A 141 -8.57 1.04 -2.87
CA LEU A 141 -8.08 -0.17 -2.23
C LEU A 141 -9.24 -1.05 -1.76
N ARG A 142 -9.19 -2.33 -2.12
CA ARG A 142 -10.16 -3.35 -1.67
C ARG A 142 -9.42 -4.56 -1.13
N VAL A 143 -10.01 -5.22 -0.13
CA VAL A 143 -9.47 -6.50 0.38
C VAL A 143 -9.89 -7.63 -0.55
N ASP A 144 -8.99 -8.57 -0.82
CA ASP A 144 -9.32 -9.81 -1.55
C ASP A 144 -10.03 -10.82 -0.63
N LEU A 145 -11.26 -10.48 -0.24
CA LEU A 145 -12.07 -11.24 0.72
C LEU A 145 -12.31 -12.71 0.32
N ARG A 146 -12.12 -13.04 -0.97
CA ARG A 146 -12.38 -14.37 -1.53
C ARG A 146 -11.09 -15.11 -1.90
N GLY A 147 -9.91 -14.49 -1.79
CA GLY A 147 -8.65 -15.08 -2.20
C GLY A 147 -8.60 -15.36 -3.71
N GLU A 148 -9.19 -14.49 -4.54
CA GLU A 148 -9.25 -14.64 -6.00
C GLU A 148 -7.87 -14.73 -6.65
N PHE A 149 -6.83 -14.22 -5.97
CA PHE A 149 -5.45 -14.20 -6.47
C PHE A 149 -4.56 -15.32 -5.89
N GLY A 150 -5.17 -16.42 -5.45
CA GLY A 150 -4.47 -17.67 -5.12
C GLY A 150 -3.95 -17.76 -3.69
N GLN A 151 -4.19 -16.75 -2.85
CA GLN A 151 -3.90 -16.80 -1.41
C GLN A 151 -5.08 -16.30 -0.58
N PRO A 152 -5.36 -16.91 0.59
CA PRO A 152 -6.35 -16.39 1.52
C PRO A 152 -6.05 -14.93 1.93
N PRO A 153 -7.07 -14.11 2.22
CA PRO A 153 -6.89 -12.71 2.64
C PRO A 153 -6.03 -12.55 3.89
N THR A 154 -5.95 -13.58 4.74
CA THR A 154 -5.16 -13.58 5.98
C THR A 154 -3.67 -13.86 5.77
N THR A 155 -3.25 -14.27 4.56
CA THR A 155 -1.86 -14.65 4.32
C THR A 155 -0.99 -13.42 4.19
N PRO A 156 0.07 -13.26 4.99
CA PRO A 156 0.90 -12.06 4.93
C PRO A 156 1.73 -12.00 3.64
N TYR A 157 1.89 -10.79 3.10
CA TYR A 157 2.90 -10.49 2.09
C TYR A 157 4.29 -10.61 2.71
N SER A 158 5.18 -11.32 2.01
CA SER A 158 6.60 -11.35 2.39
C SER A 158 7.33 -10.09 1.93
N GLU A 159 8.44 -9.75 2.61
CA GLU A 159 9.34 -8.67 2.16
C GLU A 159 9.84 -8.91 0.73
N MET A 160 10.16 -10.16 0.39
CA MET A 160 10.65 -10.55 -0.92
C MET A 160 9.59 -10.37 -2.02
N GLU A 161 8.33 -10.74 -1.77
CA GLU A 161 7.22 -10.49 -2.71
C GLU A 161 7.05 -9.00 -2.98
N ALA A 162 7.06 -8.19 -1.92
CA ALA A 162 6.90 -6.75 -2.02
C ALA A 162 8.05 -6.12 -2.79
N ALA A 163 9.31 -6.46 -2.47
CA ALA A 163 10.49 -5.95 -3.15
C ALA A 163 10.52 -6.33 -4.64
N ALA A 164 10.20 -7.58 -4.97
CA ALA A 164 10.14 -8.03 -6.36
C ALA A 164 9.03 -7.32 -7.15
N ALA A 165 7.86 -7.09 -6.54
CA ALA A 165 6.77 -6.33 -7.17
C ALA A 165 7.13 -4.86 -7.37
N PHE A 166 7.80 -4.24 -6.40
CA PHE A 166 8.28 -2.86 -6.49
C PHE A 166 9.32 -2.71 -7.61
N SER A 167 10.27 -3.65 -7.74
CA SER A 167 11.25 -3.64 -8.83
C SER A 167 10.59 -3.71 -10.21
N ARG A 168 9.57 -4.58 -10.39
CA ARG A 168 8.81 -4.66 -11.64
C ARG A 168 8.06 -3.37 -11.94
N MET A 169 7.53 -2.71 -10.92
CA MET A 169 6.88 -1.42 -11.03
C MET A 169 7.87 -0.34 -11.50
N LEU A 170 9.07 -0.27 -10.92
CA LEU A 170 10.12 0.66 -11.36
C LEU A 170 10.51 0.42 -12.83
N ASP A 171 10.68 -0.83 -13.24
CA ASP A 171 10.99 -1.19 -14.63
C ASP A 171 9.88 -0.78 -15.60
N HIS A 172 8.62 -0.86 -15.17
CA HIS A 172 7.48 -0.41 -15.96
C HIS A 172 7.51 1.11 -16.15
N HIS A 173 7.64 1.88 -15.06
CA HIS A 173 7.63 3.35 -15.13
C HIS A 173 8.88 3.92 -15.79
N LYS A 174 10.04 3.25 -15.70
CA LYS A 174 11.24 3.62 -16.47
C LYS A 174 11.01 3.60 -17.99
N ARG A 175 10.11 2.74 -18.48
CA ARG A 175 9.81 2.58 -19.91
C ARG A 175 8.59 3.40 -20.36
N ASN A 176 7.66 3.70 -19.46
CA ASN A 176 6.34 4.26 -19.82
C ASN A 176 6.06 5.63 -19.19
N GLY A 177 6.92 6.14 -18.30
CA GLY A 177 6.62 7.31 -17.48
C GLY A 177 5.74 6.95 -16.28
N TRP A 178 5.48 7.95 -15.42
CA TRP A 178 4.61 7.84 -14.24
C TRP A 178 3.15 8.16 -14.58
#